data_AF-A0A109J9J1-F1
#
_entry.id   AF-A0A109J9J1-F1
#
_cell.length_a   1.000
_cell.length_b   1.000
_cell.length_c   1.000
_cell.angle_alpha   90.00
_cell.angle_beta   90.00
_cell.angle_gamma   90.00
#
_symmetry.space_group_name_H-M   'P 1'
#
loop_
_entity.id
_entity.type
_entity.pdbx_description
1 polymer ?
#
loop_
_entity_poly.entity_id
_entity_poly.type
_entity_poly.pdbx_seq_one_letter_code
_entity_poly.pdbx_strand_id
1 'polypeptide(L)'
;MQDLKNVLNAECQKYVSMVISMRRGNQRWLERDAATGSNVDVTDAKLAAFEETVRTLRQMIQDLDESDYTLCRPTKDWHFDA
;
A
#
# COMPACT_ATOMS: atom_id res chain seq x y z
N MET A 1 -4.72 9.12 14.30
CA MET A 1 -3.86 8.00 13.84
C MET A 1 -4.69 6.74 13.54
N GLN A 2 -5.65 6.38 14.41
CA GLN A 2 -6.60 5.28 14.17
C GLN A 2 -7.36 5.36 12.83
N ASP A 3 -7.87 6.55 12.47
CA ASP A 3 -8.64 6.72 11.22
C ASP A 3 -7.80 6.50 9.97
N LEU A 4 -6.56 7.01 9.96
CA LEU A 4 -5.61 6.79 8.85
C LEU A 4 -5.27 5.30 8.72
N LYS A 5 -5.03 4.59 9.82
CA LYS A 5 -4.77 3.14 9.83
C LYS A 5 -5.96 2.36 9.26
N ASN A 6 -7.19 2.72 9.65
CA ASN A 6 -8.39 2.08 9.15
C ASN A 6 -8.55 2.28 7.64
N VAL A 7 -8.29 3.49 7.15
CA VAL A 7 -8.32 3.81 5.71
C VAL A 7 -7.24 3.03 4.95
N LEU A 8 -6.00 3.01 5.45
CA LEU A 8 -4.89 2.29 4.82
C LEU A 8 -5.10 0.77 4.79
N ASN A 9 -5.63 0.20 5.88
CA ASN A 9 -5.98 -1.21 5.92
C ASN A 9 -7.13 -1.54 4.96
N ALA A 10 -8.17 -0.71 4.92
CA ALA A 10 -9.27 -0.91 3.97
C ALA A 10 -8.78 -0.89 2.53
N GLU A 11 -7.88 0.04 2.19
CA GLU A 11 -7.28 0.11 0.86
C GLU A 11 -6.38 -1.10 0.57
N CYS A 12 -5.54 -1.50 1.53
CA CYS A 12 -4.70 -2.70 1.39
C CYS A 12 -5.53 -3.97 1.16
N GLN A 13 -6.69 -4.10 1.81
CA GLN A 13 -7.60 -5.24 1.61
C GLN A 13 -8.21 -5.29 0.20
N LYS A 14 -8.43 -4.13 -0.43
CA LYS A 14 -8.86 -4.08 -1.84
C LYS A 14 -7.78 -4.66 -2.75
N TYR A 15 -6.52 -4.29 -2.55
CA TYR A 15 -5.42 -4.81 -3.36
C TYR A 15 -5.20 -6.31 -3.15
N VAL A 16 -5.31 -6.80 -1.90
CA VAL A 16 -5.28 -8.24 -1.60
C VAL A 16 -6.40 -8.98 -2.33
N SER A 17 -7.62 -8.44 -2.29
CA SER A 17 -8.77 -9.03 -3.00
C SER A 17 -8.54 -9.07 -4.51
N MET A 18 -7.90 -8.04 -5.06
CA MET A 18 -7.53 -7.96 -6.47
C MET A 18 -6.50 -9.02 -6.87
N VAL A 19 -5.43 -9.20 -6.08
CA VAL A 19 -4.44 -10.30 -6.26
C VAL A 19 -5.13 -11.66 -6.29
N ILE A 20 -6.02 -11.93 -5.34
CA ILE A 20 -6.74 -13.22 -5.26
C ILE A 20 -7.60 -13.44 -6.51
N SER A 21 -8.29 -12.40 -6.97
CA SER A 21 -9.09 -12.44 -8.21
C SER A 21 -8.22 -12.73 -9.45
N MET A 22 -7.06 -12.09 -9.55
CA MET A 22 -6.07 -12.32 -10.62
C MET A 22 -5.59 -13.77 -10.63
N ARG A 23 -5.17 -14.31 -9.48
CA ARG A 23 -4.69 -15.71 -9.37
C ARG A 23 -5.74 -16.75 -9.73
N ARG A 24 -7.00 -16.50 -9.36
CA ARG A 24 -8.09 -17.45 -9.65
C ARG A 24 -8.52 -17.44 -11.11
N GLY A 25 -8.04 -16.48 -11.92
CA GLY A 25 -8.47 -16.32 -13.30
C GLY A 25 -9.97 -15.98 -13.40
N ASN A 26 -10.55 -15.40 -12.34
CA ASN A 26 -11.98 -15.09 -12.27
C ASN A 26 -12.40 -14.06 -13.34
N GLN A 27 -11.45 -13.26 -13.81
CA GLN A 27 -11.63 -12.31 -14.90
C GLN A 27 -10.31 -12.12 -15.64
N ARG A 28 -10.40 -11.71 -16.90
CA ARG A 28 -9.22 -11.34 -17.70
C ARG A 28 -8.74 -9.95 -17.27
N TRP A 29 -7.48 -9.86 -16.89
CA TRP A 29 -6.86 -8.62 -16.44
C TRP A 29 -5.99 -8.05 -17.57
N LEU A 30 -6.30 -6.83 -17.97
CA LEU A 30 -5.59 -6.10 -19.00
C LEU A 30 -4.99 -4.83 -18.39
N GLU A 31 -3.77 -4.50 -18.80
CA GLU A 31 -3.16 -3.20 -18.53
C GLU A 31 -2.83 -2.50 -19.84
N ARG A 32 -2.69 -1.17 -19.77
CA ARG A 32 -2.31 -0.38 -20.93
C ARG A 32 -0.78 -0.34 -21.04
N ASP A 33 -0.25 -0.89 -22.12
CA ASP A 33 1.16 -0.83 -22.44
C ASP A 33 1.57 0.63 -22.70
N ALA A 34 2.59 1.10 -21.98
CA ALA A 34 2.99 2.50 -22.03
C ALA A 34 3.66 2.91 -23.36
N ALA A 35 4.28 1.96 -24.07
CA ALA A 35 5.00 2.24 -25.32
C ALA A 35 4.06 2.24 -26.53
N THR A 36 3.09 1.32 -26.54
CA THR A 36 2.18 1.07 -27.68
C THR A 36 0.78 1.61 -27.44
N GLY A 37 0.43 1.94 -26.19
CA GLY A 37 -0.91 2.40 -25.79
C GLY A 37 -1.99 1.32 -25.86
N SER A 38 -1.63 0.09 -26.22
CA SER A 38 -2.54 -1.05 -26.41
C SER A 38 -2.81 -1.78 -25.09
N ASN A 39 -3.95 -2.44 -24.99
CA ASN A 39 -4.27 -3.28 -23.84
C ASN A 39 -3.57 -4.63 -23.98
N VAL A 40 -2.74 -4.98 -23.00
CA VAL A 40 -1.98 -6.23 -22.94
C VAL A 40 -2.38 -7.02 -21.69
N ASP A 41 -2.26 -8.35 -21.76
CA ASP A 41 -2.56 -9.21 -20.62
C ASP A 41 -1.58 -8.95 -19.46
N VAL A 42 -2.13 -8.94 -18.25
CA VAL A 42 -1.33 -8.99 -17.03
C VAL A 42 -0.70 -10.38 -16.96
N THR A 43 0.62 -10.43 -16.94
CA THR A 43 1.40 -11.66 -16.89
C THR A 43 1.66 -12.09 -15.45
N ASP A 44 2.04 -13.35 -15.25
CA ASP A 44 2.45 -13.86 -13.93
C ASP A 44 3.57 -13.04 -13.29
N ALA A 45 4.51 -12.54 -14.10
CA ALA A 45 5.59 -11.68 -13.63
C ALA A 45 5.08 -10.34 -13.09
N LYS A 46 4.08 -9.73 -13.76
CA LYS A 46 3.44 -8.48 -13.32
C LYS A 46 2.62 -8.72 -12.06
N LEU A 47 1.91 -9.84 -11.98
CA LEU A 47 1.19 -10.25 -10.78
C LEU A 47 2.14 -10.43 -9.59
N ALA A 48 3.28 -11.10 -9.78
CA ALA A 48 4.29 -11.26 -8.73
C ALA A 48 4.85 -9.91 -8.23
N ALA A 49 5.12 -8.97 -9.14
CA ALA A 49 5.56 -7.62 -8.77
C ALA A 49 4.47 -6.86 -7.98
N PHE A 50 3.21 -7.02 -8.38
CA PHE A 50 2.08 -6.42 -7.68
C PHE A 50 1.90 -7.02 -6.27
N GLU A 51 2.04 -8.33 -6.13
CA GLU A 51 2.01 -9.02 -4.83
C GLU A 51 3.10 -8.54 -3.87
N GLU A 52 4.31 -8.30 -4.38
CA GLU A 52 5.41 -7.73 -3.59
C GLU A 52 5.07 -6.33 -3.09
N THR A 53 4.44 -5.53 -3.95
CA THR A 53 3.97 -4.18 -3.59
C THR A 53 2.94 -4.24 -2.46
N VAL A 54 1.97 -5.16 -2.56
CA VAL A 54 0.95 -5.36 -1.52
C VAL A 54 1.58 -5.84 -0.21
N ARG A 55 2.58 -6.73 -0.26
CA ARG A 55 3.31 -7.19 0.91
C ARG A 55 4.06 -6.05 1.59
N THR A 56 4.74 -5.22 0.80
CA THR A 56 5.48 -4.05 1.27
C THR A 56 4.54 -3.04 1.96
N LEU A 57 3.38 -2.76 1.36
CA LEU A 57 2.38 -1.87 1.95
C LEU A 57 1.88 -2.39 3.30
N ARG A 58 1.64 -3.70 3.41
CA ARG A 58 1.21 -4.33 4.66
C ARG A 58 2.28 -4.21 5.75
N GLN A 59 3.55 -4.36 5.40
CA GLN A 59 4.66 -4.17 6.33
C GLN A 59 4.71 -2.72 6.82
N MET A 60 4.61 -1.72 5.93
CA MET A 60 4.60 -0.31 6.33
C MET A 60 3.45 0.03 7.29
N ILE A 61 2.26 -0.58 7.10
CA ILE A 61 1.12 -0.41 8.01
C ILE A 61 1.40 -1.04 9.39
N GLN A 62 2.16 -2.14 9.44
CA GLN A 62 2.59 -2.77 10.70
C GLN A 62 3.68 -1.93 11.38
N ASP A 63 4.64 -1.41 10.63
CA ASP A 63 5.69 -0.54 11.16
C ASP A 63 5.10 0.77 11.71
N LEU A 64 3.99 1.26 11.13
CA LEU A 64 3.20 2.37 11.68
C LEU A 64 2.56 2.04 13.05
N ASP A 65 2.37 0.76 13.36
CA ASP A 65 1.86 0.28 14.65
C ASP A 65 2.97 0.15 15.71
N GLU A 66 4.17 -0.21 15.27
CA GLU A 66 5.35 -0.39 16.12
C GLU A 66 6.14 0.90 16.34
N SER A 67 6.00 1.87 15.43
CA SER A 67 6.63 3.19 15.57
C SER A 67 5.90 4.02 16.62
N ASP A 68 6.51 4.11 17.79
CA ASP A 68 6.13 5.01 18.87
C ASP A 68 6.45 6.46 18.45
N TYR A 69 5.67 7.02 17.52
CA TYR A 69 5.79 8.38 17.02
C TYR A 69 5.59 9.45 18.12
N THR A 70 5.20 9.03 19.33
CA THR A 70 5.11 9.86 20.53
C THR A 70 6.49 10.25 21.09
N LEU A 71 7.57 9.52 20.78
CA LEU A 71 8.93 9.82 21.23
C LEU A 71 9.66 10.89 20.39
N CYS A 72 9.09 11.31 19.26
CA CYS A 72 9.68 12.31 18.37
C CYS A 72 8.91 13.65 18.40
N ARG A 73 8.56 14.13 19.59
CA ARG A 73 8.51 15.58 19.82
C ARG A 73 9.70 15.96 20.68
N PRO A 74 10.74 16.61 20.14
CA PRO A 74 11.31 17.69 20.92
C PRO A 74 10.16 18.66 21.11
N THR A 75 9.55 18.69 22.30
CA THR A 75 8.95 19.92 22.80
C THR A 75 10.11 20.92 22.79
N LYS A 76 10.29 21.58 21.66
CA LYS A 76 11.11 22.78 21.59
C LYS A 76 10.38 23.73 22.51
N ASP A 77 10.83 23.81 23.75
CA ASP A 77 10.33 24.76 24.71
C ASP A 77 10.54 26.14 24.10
N TRP A 78 9.46 26.69 23.54
CA TRP A 78 9.39 28.11 23.26
C TRP A 78 9.22 28.82 24.59
N HIS A 79 10.28 28.82 25.40
CA HIS A 79 10.45 29.81 26.43
C HIS A 79 10.71 31.13 25.71
N PHE A 80 9.63 31.88 25.47
CA PHE A 80 9.76 33.33 25.40
C PHE A 80 9.88 33.78 26.85
N ASP A 81 11.11 34.08 27.27
CA ASP A 81 11.34 34.83 28.51
C ASP A 81 10.61 36.18 28.42
N ALA A 82 10.13 36.61 29.59
CA ALA A 82 9.15 37.67 29.84
C ALA A 82 9.47 39.06 29.26
#